data_AF-A0A447JI78-F1
#
_entry.id   AF-A0A447JI78-F1
#
_cell.length_a   1.000
_cell.length_b   1.000
_cell.length_c   1.000
_cell.angle_alpha   90.00
_cell.angle_beta   90.00
_cell.angle_gamma   90.00
#
_symmetry.space_group_name_H-M   'P 1'
#
loop_
_entity.id
_entity.type
_entity.pdbx_description
1 polymer ?
#
loop_
_entity_poly.entity_id
_entity_poly.type
_entity_poly.pdbx_seq_one_letter_code
_entity_poly.pdbx_strand_id
1 'polypeptide(L)'
;MAAGVETELSLSLLGQHDDVAGVAFPYFGGNENPHFRSVRQEPVLVRQLPVKRLALADGSERMVVSVYDLVLANYGLDRGLDDCHSANNYNDVKAYTPAWGEQITGVPRRHIETIAREFAETAHKTHGRSMIILGAGVNHWYHMDMNYRGMINMLVFCGCVGQTGGGWAHYVGQEKLRPQTGWLPLAFALDWNRPPRQMNSTSFFYNHASQWRYEKTDCARVAVAVGRSG
;
A
#
# COMPACT_ATOMS: atom_id res chain seq x y z
N MET A 1 23.97 -0.39 -11.28
CA MET A 1 23.55 -1.71 -11.82
C MET A 1 24.63 -2.70 -11.40
N ALA A 2 24.27 -3.88 -10.91
CA ALA A 2 25.25 -4.96 -10.77
C ALA A 2 25.95 -5.14 -12.11
N ALA A 3 27.28 -5.29 -12.12
CA ALA A 3 28.10 -5.35 -13.33
C ALA A 3 27.92 -6.67 -14.13
N GLY A 4 26.68 -7.14 -14.25
CA GLY A 4 26.33 -8.46 -14.79
C GLY A 4 26.65 -9.63 -13.86
N VAL A 5 27.07 -9.38 -12.62
CA VAL A 5 27.41 -10.42 -11.63
C VAL A 5 26.18 -10.80 -10.82
N GLU A 6 26.05 -12.09 -10.51
CA GLU A 6 25.03 -12.59 -9.59
C GLU A 6 25.17 -11.90 -8.22
N THR A 7 24.05 -11.41 -7.69
CA THR A 7 24.02 -10.68 -6.42
C THR A 7 22.79 -11.08 -5.63
N GLU A 8 22.97 -11.24 -4.32
CA GLU A 8 21.87 -11.43 -3.39
C GLU A 8 21.52 -10.09 -2.75
N LEU A 9 20.25 -9.67 -2.90
CA LEU A 9 19.79 -8.39 -2.37
C LEU A 9 19.43 -8.55 -0.89
N SER A 10 19.91 -7.63 -0.07
CA SER A 10 19.52 -7.58 1.35
C SER A 10 18.18 -6.87 1.52
N LEU A 11 17.29 -7.44 2.34
CA LEU A 11 15.97 -6.86 2.63
C LEU A 11 16.06 -5.74 3.68
N SER A 12 16.68 -6.00 4.82
CA SER A 12 16.65 -5.12 5.98
C SER A 12 18.03 -4.58 6.32
N LEU A 13 18.11 -3.33 6.77
CA LEU A 13 19.32 -2.74 7.35
C LEU A 13 19.49 -3.04 8.85
N LEU A 14 18.51 -3.70 9.49
CA LEU A 14 18.62 -4.09 10.89
C LEU A 14 19.82 -5.04 11.09
N GLY A 15 20.65 -4.77 12.09
CA GLY A 15 21.91 -5.49 12.33
C GLY A 15 23.10 -5.05 11.44
N GLN A 16 22.88 -4.17 10.47
CA GLN A 16 23.92 -3.65 9.57
C GLN A 16 23.75 -2.15 9.26
N HIS A 17 23.13 -1.41 10.17
CA HIS A 17 22.86 0.02 10.10
C HIS A 17 23.92 0.82 10.85
N ASP A 18 24.05 2.09 10.48
CA ASP A 18 24.99 3.01 11.11
C ASP A 18 24.33 3.74 12.29
N ASP A 19 23.00 3.93 12.23
CA ASP A 19 22.23 4.69 13.21
C ASP A 19 20.74 4.27 13.18
N VAL A 20 19.96 4.76 14.15
CA VAL A 20 18.50 4.63 14.20
C VAL A 20 17.88 6.02 14.09
N ALA A 21 16.97 6.19 13.12
CA ALA A 21 16.32 7.47 12.88
C ALA A 21 14.79 7.38 12.98
N GLY A 22 14.19 8.42 13.55
CA GLY A 22 12.75 8.61 13.57
C GLY A 22 12.21 9.04 12.20
N VAL A 23 11.28 8.27 11.64
CA VAL A 23 10.61 8.59 10.37
C VAL A 23 9.12 8.78 10.61
N ALA A 24 8.57 9.85 10.08
CA ALA A 24 7.16 10.21 10.21
C ALA A 24 6.27 9.40 9.25
N PHE A 25 5.27 8.70 9.80
CA PHE A 25 4.23 8.00 9.06
C PHE A 25 2.88 8.69 9.28
N PRO A 26 2.11 8.96 8.22
CA PRO A 26 0.78 9.53 8.37
C PRO A 26 -0.20 8.48 8.92
N TYR A 27 -1.10 8.92 9.80
CA TYR A 27 -2.15 8.08 10.36
C TYR A 27 -3.52 8.78 10.26
N PHE A 28 -4.40 8.17 9.46
CA PHE A 28 -5.75 8.70 9.20
C PHE A 28 -6.84 7.92 9.94
N GLY A 29 -6.52 6.79 10.59
CA GLY A 29 -7.49 5.96 11.31
C GLY A 29 -8.12 6.64 12.53
N GLY A 30 -7.57 7.77 12.96
CA GLY A 30 -8.10 8.62 14.02
C GLY A 30 -9.08 9.69 13.55
N ASN A 31 -9.24 9.90 12.24
CA ASN A 31 -10.15 10.90 11.71
C ASN A 31 -11.59 10.50 12.03
N GLU A 32 -12.28 11.33 12.79
CA GLU A 32 -13.67 11.09 13.18
C GLU A 32 -14.60 11.22 11.98
N ASN A 33 -15.58 10.32 11.91
CA ASN A 33 -16.63 10.33 10.91
C ASN A 33 -17.96 9.99 11.58
N PRO A 34 -19.08 10.67 11.24
CA PRO A 34 -20.39 10.37 11.84
C PRO A 34 -20.89 8.93 11.63
N HIS A 35 -20.37 8.22 10.64
CA HIS A 35 -20.89 6.92 10.19
C HIS A 35 -19.88 5.78 10.29
N PHE A 36 -18.62 6.07 10.61
CA PHE A 36 -17.55 5.07 10.72
C PHE A 36 -16.81 5.24 12.04
N ARG A 37 -16.41 4.11 12.62
CA ARG A 37 -15.59 4.11 13.84
C ARG A 37 -14.18 4.61 13.52
N SER A 38 -13.60 5.32 14.47
CA SER A 38 -12.21 5.78 14.42
C SER A 38 -11.46 5.26 15.66
N VAL A 39 -10.14 5.16 15.54
CA VAL A 39 -9.24 4.83 16.66
C VAL A 39 -8.26 5.98 16.81
N ARG A 40 -8.44 6.79 17.85
CA ARG A 40 -7.62 7.97 18.10
C ARG A 40 -6.16 7.60 18.36
N GLN A 41 -5.25 8.18 17.58
CA GLN A 41 -3.80 8.23 17.80
C GLN A 41 -3.29 9.57 17.25
N GLU A 42 -1.99 9.83 17.34
CA GLU A 42 -1.38 11.00 16.70
C GLU A 42 -1.51 10.91 15.17
N PRO A 43 -1.78 12.03 14.47
CA PRO A 43 -1.91 12.06 13.01
C PRO A 43 -0.59 11.76 12.29
N VAL A 44 0.53 11.88 13.00
CA VAL A 44 1.87 11.50 12.57
C VAL A 44 2.47 10.56 13.61
N LEU A 45 2.81 9.35 13.20
CA LEU A 45 3.48 8.35 14.03
C LEU A 45 4.96 8.34 13.68
N VAL A 46 5.83 8.74 14.60
CA VAL A 46 7.28 8.71 14.38
C VAL A 46 7.82 7.32 14.73
N ARG A 47 8.27 6.58 13.72
CA ARG A 47 8.75 5.19 13.84
C ARG A 47 10.26 5.14 13.84
N GLN A 48 10.84 4.24 14.63
CA GLN A 48 12.29 4.05 14.69
C GLN A 48 12.74 3.07 13.61
N LEU A 49 13.67 3.50 12.76
CA LEU A 49 14.13 2.73 11.60
C LEU A 49 15.66 2.63 11.55
N PRO A 50 16.20 1.46 11.15
CA PRO A 50 17.63 1.29 10.95
C PRO A 50 18.06 1.99 9.65
N VAL A 51 19.02 2.92 9.73
CA VAL A 51 19.45 3.72 8.58
C VAL A 51 20.93 3.55 8.27
N LYS A 52 21.29 3.77 7.00
CA LYS A 52 22.69 3.90 6.57
C LYS A 52 22.96 5.28 6.01
N ARG A 53 24.15 5.81 6.24
CA ARG A 53 24.62 7.07 5.66
C ARG A 53 25.33 6.79 4.35
N LEU A 54 24.90 7.47 3.28
CA LEU A 54 25.52 7.39 1.97
C LEU A 54 26.00 8.77 1.54
N ALA A 55 27.25 8.84 1.09
CA ALA A 55 27.75 9.98 0.33
C ALA A 55 27.15 9.94 -1.09
N LEU A 56 26.51 11.04 -1.47
CA LEU A 56 25.95 11.24 -2.80
C LEU A 56 27.00 11.79 -3.77
N ALA A 57 26.70 11.72 -5.06
CA ALA A 57 27.61 12.20 -6.12
C ALA A 57 27.89 13.71 -6.05
N ASP A 58 27.02 14.49 -5.42
CA ASP A 58 27.21 15.94 -5.19
C ASP A 58 28.07 16.25 -3.94
N GLY A 59 28.57 15.22 -3.26
CA GLY A 59 29.37 15.33 -2.04
C GLY A 59 28.53 15.49 -0.76
N SER A 60 27.20 15.59 -0.86
CA SER A 60 26.34 15.63 0.32
C SER A 60 26.10 14.23 0.90
N GLU A 61 25.80 14.15 2.19
CA GLU A 61 25.45 12.89 2.86
C GLU A 61 23.93 12.79 3.04
N ARG A 62 23.36 11.60 2.84
CA ARG A 62 21.95 11.31 3.16
C ARG A 62 21.81 9.97 3.88
N MET A 63 20.84 9.94 4.79
CA MET A 63 20.39 8.69 5.40
C MET A 63 19.42 7.98 4.45
N VAL A 64 19.59 6.67 4.30
CA VAL A 64 18.72 5.80 3.52
C VAL A 64 18.23 4.64 4.37
N VAL A 65 17.07 4.12 3.98
CA VAL A 65 16.44 2.95 4.60
C VAL A 65 15.83 2.08 3.51
N SER A 66 15.70 0.78 3.75
CA SER A 66 15.05 -0.11 2.79
C SER A 66 13.52 0.02 2.84
N VAL A 67 12.87 -0.31 1.72
CA VAL A 67 11.39 -0.37 1.68
C VAL A 67 10.86 -1.45 2.63
N TYR A 68 11.59 -2.55 2.81
CA TYR A 68 11.20 -3.62 3.73
C TYR A 68 11.12 -3.12 5.18
N ASP A 69 12.11 -2.34 5.61
CA ASP A 69 12.12 -1.74 6.95
C ASP A 69 10.98 -0.73 7.11
N LEU A 70 10.76 0.14 6.11
CA LEU A 70 9.63 1.08 6.09
C LEU A 70 8.28 0.38 6.17
N VAL A 71 8.11 -0.76 5.49
CA VAL A 71 6.87 -1.54 5.51
C VAL A 71 6.64 -2.14 6.90
N LEU A 72 7.64 -2.77 7.51
CA LEU A 72 7.52 -3.35 8.85
C LEU A 72 7.19 -2.27 9.90
N ALA A 73 7.84 -1.11 9.83
CA ALA A 73 7.57 0.03 10.68
C ALA A 73 6.15 0.59 10.47
N ASN A 74 5.69 0.69 9.21
CA ASN A 74 4.32 1.11 8.90
C ASN A 74 3.28 0.16 9.50
N TYR A 75 3.52 -1.16 9.47
CA TYR A 75 2.66 -2.18 10.11
C TYR A 75 2.81 -2.25 11.63
N GLY A 76 3.69 -1.42 12.22
CA GLY A 76 3.84 -1.29 13.67
C GLY A 76 4.45 -2.51 14.35
N LEU A 77 5.34 -3.24 13.67
CA LEU A 77 6.01 -4.41 14.24
C LEU A 77 7.21 -3.97 15.10
N ASP A 78 7.26 -4.42 16.36
CA ASP A 78 8.43 -4.24 17.20
C ASP A 78 9.58 -5.14 16.72
N ARG A 79 10.77 -4.55 16.68
CA ARG A 79 12.01 -5.14 16.16
C ARG A 79 13.21 -4.85 17.08
N GLY A 80 12.95 -4.41 18.32
CA GLY A 80 13.98 -4.10 19.30
C GLY A 80 14.66 -2.74 19.10
N LEU A 81 13.95 -1.78 18.50
CA LEU A 81 14.43 -0.41 18.24
C LEU A 81 13.82 0.63 19.20
N ASP A 82 13.17 0.18 20.27
CA ASP A 82 12.47 1.03 21.26
C ASP A 82 11.44 1.99 20.63
N ASP A 83 10.62 1.46 19.71
CA ASP A 83 9.55 2.20 19.05
C ASP A 83 8.24 2.14 19.88
N CYS A 84 7.93 3.23 20.57
CA CYS A 84 6.74 3.33 21.41
C CYS A 84 5.40 3.22 20.64
N HIS A 85 5.40 3.37 19.32
CA HIS A 85 4.21 3.19 18.48
C HIS A 85 4.06 1.75 17.98
N SER A 86 5.07 0.89 18.15
CA SER A 86 5.01 -0.52 17.78
C SER A 86 4.17 -1.33 18.76
N ALA A 87 3.66 -2.45 18.28
CA ALA A 87 2.84 -3.37 19.06
C ALA A 87 3.71 -4.49 19.64
N ASN A 88 3.53 -4.78 20.93
CA ASN A 88 4.18 -5.93 21.57
C ASN A 88 3.40 -7.22 21.31
N ASN A 89 2.10 -7.11 21.08
CA ASN A 89 1.21 -8.24 20.80
C ASN A 89 -0.05 -7.78 20.05
N TYR A 90 -0.88 -8.73 19.61
CA TYR A 90 -2.08 -8.45 18.81
C TYR A 90 -3.22 -7.75 19.56
N ASN A 91 -3.19 -7.74 20.91
CA ASN A 91 -4.19 -7.07 21.73
C ASN A 91 -3.89 -5.59 21.97
N ASP A 92 -2.67 -5.14 21.69
CA ASP A 92 -2.29 -3.73 21.82
C ASP A 92 -3.04 -2.91 20.77
N VAL A 93 -3.72 -1.84 21.18
CA VAL A 93 -4.42 -0.95 20.24
C VAL A 93 -3.42 0.02 19.61
N LYS A 94 -2.57 -0.51 18.73
CA LYS A 94 -1.59 0.23 17.90
C LYS A 94 -1.97 0.13 16.43
N ALA A 95 -1.57 1.12 15.64
CA ALA A 95 -1.94 1.21 14.23
C ALA A 95 -1.65 -0.12 13.49
N TYR A 96 -2.74 -0.66 12.93
CA TYR A 96 -2.88 -1.87 12.12
C TYR A 96 -2.75 -3.24 12.82
N THR A 97 -2.80 -3.28 14.16
CA THR A 97 -2.97 -4.54 14.92
C THR A 97 -4.36 -5.17 14.74
N PRO A 98 -4.55 -6.47 15.07
CA PRO A 98 -5.88 -7.08 15.14
C PRO A 98 -6.84 -6.37 16.10
N ALA A 99 -6.37 -5.92 17.28
CA ALA A 99 -7.19 -5.13 18.21
C ALA A 99 -7.62 -3.78 17.62
N TRP A 100 -6.73 -3.09 16.90
CA TRP A 100 -7.07 -1.89 16.15
C TRP A 100 -8.09 -2.18 15.04
N GLY A 101 -7.89 -3.27 14.29
CA GLY A 101 -8.77 -3.68 13.19
C GLY A 101 -10.18 -4.03 13.66
N GLU A 102 -10.30 -4.66 14.84
CA GLU A 102 -11.58 -4.95 15.48
C GLU A 102 -12.36 -3.67 15.82
N GLN A 103 -11.69 -2.62 16.32
CA GLN A 103 -12.35 -1.35 16.62
C GLN A 103 -12.82 -0.64 15.36
N ILE A 104 -12.01 -0.61 14.30
CA ILE A 104 -12.38 0.04 13.03
C ILE A 104 -13.50 -0.73 12.31
N THR A 105 -13.31 -2.03 12.11
CA THR A 105 -14.16 -2.85 11.22
C THR A 105 -15.29 -3.55 11.95
N GLY A 106 -15.15 -3.81 13.25
CA GLY A 106 -16.08 -4.64 14.05
C GLY A 106 -15.96 -6.12 13.84
N VAL A 107 -15.03 -6.56 12.98
CA VAL A 107 -14.69 -7.98 12.87
C VAL A 107 -13.90 -8.38 14.11
N PRO A 108 -14.34 -9.40 14.88
CA PRO A 108 -13.61 -9.85 16.05
C PRO A 108 -12.15 -10.20 15.70
N ARG A 109 -11.19 -9.72 16.49
CA ARG A 109 -9.75 -9.84 16.26
C ARG A 109 -9.30 -11.29 16.06
N ARG A 110 -9.93 -12.22 16.79
CA ARG A 110 -9.70 -13.66 16.64
C ARG A 110 -9.91 -14.14 15.20
N HIS A 111 -10.90 -13.60 14.48
CA HIS A 111 -11.16 -13.98 13.09
C HIS A 111 -10.12 -13.36 12.15
N ILE A 112 -9.70 -12.12 12.41
CA ILE A 112 -8.60 -11.48 11.68
C ILE A 112 -7.33 -12.34 11.82
N GLU A 113 -6.98 -12.72 13.05
CA GLU A 113 -5.80 -13.54 13.35
C GLU A 113 -5.87 -14.92 12.71
N THR A 114 -6.97 -15.65 12.93
CA THR A 114 -7.15 -17.01 12.40
C THR A 114 -7.06 -17.03 10.88
N ILE A 115 -7.81 -16.16 10.19
CA ILE A 115 -7.85 -16.16 8.73
C ILE A 115 -6.50 -15.70 8.15
N ALA A 116 -5.85 -14.70 8.75
CA ALA A 116 -4.51 -14.30 8.29
C ALA A 116 -3.50 -15.44 8.40
N ARG A 117 -3.52 -16.20 9.51
CA ARG A 117 -2.65 -17.37 9.72
C ARG A 117 -2.95 -18.49 8.74
N GLU A 118 -4.21 -18.88 8.59
CA GLU A 118 -4.62 -19.98 7.70
C GLU A 118 -4.34 -19.65 6.22
N PHE A 119 -4.55 -18.39 5.83
CA PHE A 119 -4.23 -17.92 4.48
C PHE A 119 -2.73 -18.01 4.18
N ALA A 120 -1.89 -17.52 5.10
CA ALA A 120 -0.44 -17.56 4.97
C ALA A 120 0.10 -18.99 5.04
N GLU A 121 -0.44 -19.82 5.93
CA GLU A 121 -0.06 -21.23 6.09
C GLU A 121 -0.37 -22.04 4.83
N THR A 122 -1.54 -21.81 4.22
CA THR A 122 -1.89 -22.43 2.94
C THR A 122 -0.91 -22.00 1.85
N ALA A 123 -0.62 -20.72 1.74
CA ALA A 123 0.35 -20.21 0.76
C ALA A 123 1.75 -20.81 0.99
N HIS A 124 2.21 -20.89 2.23
CA HIS A 124 3.49 -21.50 2.58
C HIS A 124 3.55 -22.98 2.16
N LYS A 125 2.56 -23.79 2.55
CA LYS A 125 2.48 -25.22 2.21
C LYS A 125 2.40 -25.48 0.71
N THR A 126 1.78 -24.57 -0.02
CA THR A 126 1.43 -24.78 -1.43
C THR A 126 2.30 -24.01 -2.40
N HIS A 127 3.29 -23.26 -1.91
CA HIS A 127 4.13 -22.35 -2.69
C HIS A 127 3.31 -21.28 -3.42
N GLY A 128 2.46 -20.59 -2.67
CA GLY A 128 1.73 -19.40 -3.11
C GLY A 128 0.31 -19.64 -3.61
N ARG A 129 -0.32 -20.81 -3.38
CA ARG A 129 -1.70 -21.11 -3.85
C ARG A 129 -2.78 -20.62 -2.89
N SER A 130 -2.68 -19.35 -2.49
CA SER A 130 -3.76 -18.60 -1.84
C SER A 130 -4.16 -17.42 -2.73
N MET A 131 -5.46 -17.19 -2.87
CA MET A 131 -6.01 -16.21 -3.83
C MET A 131 -7.04 -15.32 -3.15
N ILE A 132 -7.07 -14.05 -3.56
CA ILE A 132 -8.13 -13.11 -3.18
C ILE A 132 -8.89 -12.74 -4.45
N ILE A 133 -10.19 -13.09 -4.47
CA ILE A 133 -11.14 -12.68 -5.52
C ILE A 133 -11.84 -11.41 -5.05
N LEU A 134 -11.77 -10.35 -5.85
CA LEU A 134 -12.28 -9.03 -5.47
C LEU A 134 -12.98 -8.32 -6.65
N GLY A 135 -13.83 -7.35 -6.34
CA GLY A 135 -14.59 -6.59 -7.34
C GLY A 135 -15.03 -5.21 -6.85
N ALA A 136 -16.11 -4.69 -7.44
CA ALA A 136 -16.57 -3.31 -7.22
C ALA A 136 -16.87 -2.95 -5.75
N GLY A 137 -17.23 -3.92 -4.90
CA GLY A 137 -17.54 -3.68 -3.48
C GLY A 137 -16.39 -3.06 -2.67
N VAL A 138 -15.15 -3.27 -3.10
CA VAL A 138 -13.94 -2.66 -2.51
C VAL A 138 -13.31 -1.62 -3.45
N ASN A 139 -13.59 -1.69 -4.76
CA ASN A 139 -13.00 -0.82 -5.78
C ASN A 139 -13.73 0.52 -5.99
N HIS A 140 -15.03 0.60 -5.67
CA HIS A 140 -15.83 1.82 -5.92
C HIS A 140 -15.89 2.75 -4.70
N TRP A 141 -14.87 2.69 -3.85
CA TRP A 141 -14.64 3.63 -2.76
C TRP A 141 -13.64 4.70 -3.19
N TYR A 142 -13.72 5.90 -2.59
CA TYR A 142 -12.75 6.97 -2.87
C TYR A 142 -11.31 6.53 -2.58
N HIS A 143 -11.11 5.77 -1.48
CA HIS A 143 -9.83 5.17 -1.10
C HIS A 143 -9.70 3.70 -1.55
N MET A 144 -10.15 3.38 -2.77
CA MET A 144 -10.07 2.02 -3.33
C MET A 144 -8.64 1.50 -3.43
N ASP A 145 -7.68 2.41 -3.63
CA ASP A 145 -6.26 2.11 -3.66
C ASP A 145 -5.76 1.53 -2.34
N MET A 146 -6.25 2.03 -1.20
CA MET A 146 -5.90 1.51 0.13
C MET A 146 -6.46 0.10 0.34
N ASN A 147 -7.72 -0.14 -0.06
CA ASN A 147 -8.32 -1.47 -0.04
C ASN A 147 -7.47 -2.44 -0.87
N TYR A 148 -7.13 -2.06 -2.10
CA TYR A 148 -6.37 -2.89 -3.03
C TYR A 148 -4.96 -3.18 -2.51
N ARG A 149 -4.23 -2.15 -2.07
CA ARG A 149 -2.86 -2.29 -1.58
C ARG A 149 -2.79 -3.16 -0.33
N GLY A 150 -3.80 -3.11 0.55
CA GLY A 150 -3.91 -4.04 1.68
C GLY A 150 -3.96 -5.50 1.23
N MET A 151 -4.87 -5.83 0.31
CA MET A 151 -5.00 -7.19 -0.25
C MET A 151 -3.77 -7.61 -1.07
N ILE A 152 -3.20 -6.70 -1.86
CA ILE A 152 -2.00 -6.95 -2.66
C ILE A 152 -0.80 -7.25 -1.75
N ASN A 153 -0.61 -6.48 -0.67
CA ASN A 153 0.48 -6.74 0.28
C ASN A 153 0.37 -8.14 0.90
N MET A 154 -0.84 -8.58 1.29
CA MET A 154 -1.04 -9.94 1.80
C MET A 154 -0.57 -11.00 0.80
N LEU A 155 -0.92 -10.84 -0.48
CA LEU A 155 -0.53 -11.76 -1.54
C LEU A 155 0.96 -11.72 -1.85
N VAL A 156 1.58 -10.54 -1.82
CA VAL A 156 3.03 -10.37 -2.03
C VAL A 156 3.81 -10.99 -0.88
N PHE A 157 3.42 -10.73 0.38
CA PHE A 157 4.06 -11.32 1.56
C PHE A 157 3.97 -12.85 1.59
N CYS A 158 2.90 -13.41 1.02
CA CYS A 158 2.69 -14.84 0.92
C CYS A 158 3.19 -15.45 -0.40
N GLY A 159 3.89 -14.70 -1.27
CA GLY A 159 4.44 -15.20 -2.53
C GLY A 159 3.38 -15.73 -3.51
N CYS A 160 2.16 -15.19 -3.48
CA CYS A 160 1.02 -15.75 -4.22
C CYS A 160 0.90 -15.21 -5.66
N VAL A 161 1.40 -13.99 -5.92
CA VAL A 161 1.28 -13.35 -7.23
C VAL A 161 2.19 -14.06 -8.24
N GLY A 162 1.60 -14.51 -9.36
CA GLY A 162 2.32 -15.23 -10.43
C GLY A 162 2.31 -16.75 -10.28
N GLN A 163 1.71 -17.29 -9.22
CA GLN A 163 1.58 -18.74 -9.00
C GLN A 163 0.20 -19.25 -9.43
N THR A 164 0.16 -20.38 -10.13
CA THR A 164 -1.11 -21.02 -10.53
C THR A 164 -1.92 -21.43 -9.29
N GLY A 165 -3.15 -20.94 -9.18
CA GLY A 165 -4.00 -21.16 -8.01
C GLY A 165 -3.82 -20.12 -6.90
N GLY A 166 -2.98 -19.10 -7.12
CA GLY A 166 -2.77 -17.99 -6.21
C GLY A 166 -2.90 -16.61 -6.86
N GLY A 167 -2.91 -15.58 -6.03
CA GLY A 167 -2.71 -14.20 -6.48
C GLY A 167 -3.93 -13.29 -6.39
N TRP A 168 -3.83 -12.17 -7.12
CA TRP A 168 -4.81 -11.09 -7.13
C TRP A 168 -5.77 -11.30 -8.30
N ALA A 169 -7.03 -11.61 -7.99
CA ALA A 169 -8.05 -11.97 -8.98
C ALA A 169 -9.17 -10.93 -9.00
N HIS A 170 -8.91 -9.83 -9.69
CA HIS A 170 -9.85 -8.72 -9.83
C HIS A 170 -10.84 -8.95 -10.98
N TYR A 171 -12.13 -8.82 -10.67
CA TYR A 171 -13.22 -8.94 -11.65
C TYR A 171 -14.18 -7.76 -11.54
N VAL A 172 -14.34 -7.03 -12.65
CA VAL A 172 -15.27 -5.91 -12.83
C VAL A 172 -15.95 -6.02 -14.21
N GLY A 173 -15.77 -5.05 -15.10
CA GLY A 173 -16.20 -5.13 -16.49
C GLY A 173 -15.30 -6.02 -17.35
N GLN A 174 -15.73 -6.24 -18.59
CA GLN A 174 -15.05 -7.09 -19.56
C GLN A 174 -13.92 -6.31 -20.28
N GLU A 175 -12.86 -5.98 -19.54
CA GLU A 175 -11.75 -5.14 -20.04
C GLU A 175 -10.76 -5.89 -20.95
N LYS A 176 -10.58 -7.20 -20.72
CA LYS A 176 -9.56 -8.00 -21.39
C LYS A 176 -9.90 -8.33 -22.85
N LEU A 177 -9.70 -7.36 -23.74
CA LEU A 177 -9.71 -7.57 -25.19
C LEU A 177 -8.46 -8.36 -25.60
N ARG A 178 -8.62 -9.67 -25.85
CA ARG A 178 -7.50 -10.59 -26.09
C ARG A 178 -6.61 -10.21 -27.29
N PRO A 179 -7.14 -9.90 -28.50
CA PRO A 179 -6.31 -9.52 -29.64
C PRO A 179 -5.93 -8.02 -29.62
N GLN A 180 -5.39 -7.53 -28.49
CA GLN A 180 -5.16 -6.10 -28.25
C GLN A 180 -4.37 -5.41 -29.37
N THR A 181 -3.24 -5.98 -29.79
CA THR A 181 -2.34 -5.37 -30.79
C THR A 181 -2.88 -5.43 -32.21
N GLY A 182 -3.80 -6.34 -32.52
CA GLY A 182 -4.52 -6.37 -33.80
C GLY A 182 -5.69 -5.40 -33.84
N TRP A 183 -6.39 -5.22 -32.72
CA TRP A 183 -7.54 -4.32 -32.61
C TRP A 183 -7.13 -2.84 -32.53
N LEU A 184 -6.08 -2.50 -31.78
CA LEU A 184 -5.62 -1.11 -31.58
C LEU A 184 -5.43 -0.31 -32.89
N PRO A 185 -4.69 -0.80 -33.90
CA PRO A 185 -4.49 -0.04 -35.14
C PRO A 185 -5.78 0.17 -35.91
N LEU A 186 -6.67 -0.83 -35.94
CA LEU A 186 -7.99 -0.72 -36.58
C LEU A 186 -8.88 0.31 -35.87
N ALA A 187 -8.99 0.22 -34.55
CA ALA A 187 -9.90 1.05 -33.77
C ALA A 187 -9.51 2.55 -33.77
N PHE A 188 -8.22 2.84 -33.85
CA PHE A 188 -7.69 4.20 -33.76
C PHE A 188 -7.00 4.69 -35.04
N ALA A 189 -7.17 3.97 -36.16
CA ALA A 189 -6.57 4.26 -37.48
C ALA A 189 -5.04 4.47 -37.42
N LEU A 190 -4.34 3.69 -36.59
CA LEU A 190 -2.89 3.85 -36.37
C LEU A 190 -2.03 3.37 -37.54
N ASP A 191 -2.64 2.65 -38.47
CA ASP A 191 -2.10 2.31 -39.77
C ASP A 191 -2.06 3.52 -40.73
N TRP A 192 -2.94 4.52 -40.53
CA TRP A 192 -2.99 5.75 -41.32
C TRP A 192 -2.33 6.95 -40.64
N ASN A 193 -2.56 7.15 -39.34
CA ASN A 193 -2.08 8.34 -38.63
C ASN A 193 -1.80 8.06 -37.15
N ARG A 194 -0.78 8.73 -36.60
CA ARG A 194 -0.32 8.52 -35.21
C ARG A 194 0.14 9.86 -34.60
N PRO A 195 -0.15 10.15 -33.32
CA PRO A 195 -0.96 9.37 -32.36
C PRO A 195 -2.47 9.71 -32.41
N PRO A 196 -3.35 8.85 -31.86
CA PRO A 196 -4.77 9.19 -31.70
C PRO A 196 -4.97 10.16 -30.53
N ARG A 197 -6.19 10.70 -30.39
CA ARG A 197 -6.59 11.53 -29.24
C ARG A 197 -7.42 10.72 -28.25
N GLN A 198 -6.75 9.97 -27.39
CA GLN A 198 -7.40 9.32 -26.25
C GLN A 198 -7.68 10.35 -25.14
N MET A 199 -8.78 10.17 -24.40
CA MET A 199 -9.18 11.06 -23.32
C MET A 199 -9.72 10.25 -22.14
N ASN A 200 -9.24 10.51 -20.92
CA ASN A 200 -9.76 9.86 -19.73
C ASN A 200 -11.11 10.47 -19.33
N SER A 201 -12.16 9.65 -19.30
CA SER A 201 -13.54 10.16 -19.25
C SER A 201 -13.91 10.81 -17.92
N THR A 202 -13.36 10.38 -16.78
CA THR A 202 -13.68 10.97 -15.46
C THR A 202 -13.36 12.47 -15.43
N SER A 203 -12.15 12.87 -15.84
CA SER A 203 -11.78 14.28 -15.91
C SER A 203 -12.57 15.04 -16.97
N PHE A 204 -12.83 14.40 -18.13
CA PHE A 204 -13.63 15.00 -19.20
C PHE A 204 -15.02 15.38 -18.71
N PHE A 205 -15.76 14.46 -18.08
CA PHE A 205 -17.10 14.74 -17.58
C PHE A 205 -17.11 15.64 -16.36
N TYR A 206 -16.15 15.50 -15.43
CA TYR A 206 -16.02 16.41 -14.30
C TYR A 206 -15.89 17.87 -14.75
N ASN A 207 -15.10 18.12 -15.81
CA ASN A 207 -14.95 19.42 -16.44
C ASN A 207 -16.19 19.85 -17.25
N HIS A 208 -16.57 19.07 -18.28
CA HIS A 208 -17.56 19.49 -19.28
C HIS A 208 -19.00 19.44 -18.79
N ALA A 209 -19.31 18.60 -17.80
CA ALA A 209 -20.59 18.66 -17.09
C ALA A 209 -20.55 19.64 -15.90
N SER A 210 -19.45 20.40 -15.75
CA SER A 210 -19.27 21.42 -14.72
C SER A 210 -19.49 20.92 -13.29
N GLN A 211 -19.27 19.62 -13.03
CA GLN A 211 -19.46 19.03 -11.71
C GLN A 211 -18.52 19.66 -10.67
N TRP A 212 -17.33 20.08 -11.10
CA TRP A 212 -16.35 20.78 -10.27
C TRP A 212 -16.88 22.07 -9.63
N ARG A 213 -17.89 22.72 -10.22
CA ARG A 213 -18.53 23.91 -9.63
C ARG A 213 -19.26 23.62 -8.33
N TYR A 214 -19.49 22.34 -8.02
CA TYR A 214 -20.20 21.87 -6.83
C TYR A 214 -19.30 21.02 -5.90
N GLU A 215 -17.97 21.05 -6.11
CA GLU A 215 -17.02 20.27 -5.32
C GLU A 215 -17.07 20.64 -3.84
N LYS A 216 -17.05 19.64 -2.98
CA LYS A 216 -17.07 19.78 -1.51
C LYS A 216 -15.82 19.17 -0.85
N THR A 217 -15.00 18.47 -1.62
CA THR A 217 -13.76 17.84 -1.17
C THR A 217 -12.59 18.73 -1.52
N ASP A 218 -11.88 19.18 -0.49
CA ASP A 218 -10.66 19.97 -0.65
C ASP A 218 -9.42 19.05 -0.63
N CYS A 219 -8.46 19.30 -1.51
CA CYS A 219 -7.15 18.66 -1.50
C CYS A 219 -6.46 18.75 -0.13
N ALA A 220 -6.65 19.84 0.60
CA ALA A 220 -6.09 20.00 1.95
C ALA A 220 -6.57 18.92 2.94
N ARG A 221 -7.76 18.34 2.73
CA ARG A 221 -8.32 17.28 3.59
C ARG A 221 -7.71 15.90 3.36
N VAL A 222 -7.06 15.69 2.22
CA VAL A 222 -6.37 14.43 1.87
C VAL A 222 -4.85 14.56 1.97
N ALA A 223 -4.34 15.76 2.25
CA ALA A 223 -2.92 16.00 2.44
C ALA A 223 -2.46 15.53 3.83
N VAL A 224 -1.23 15.02 3.91
CA VAL A 224 -0.53 14.84 5.17
C VAL A 224 0.02 16.19 5.60
N ALA A 225 -0.32 16.65 6.81
CA ALA A 225 0.34 17.80 7.41
C ALA A 225 1.78 17.42 7.77
N VAL A 226 2.69 17.54 6.81
CA VAL A 226 4.12 17.35 7.07
C VAL A 226 4.62 18.65 7.69
N GLY A 227 4.80 18.64 9.01
CA GLY A 227 5.54 19.70 9.69
C GLY A 227 6.93 19.79 9.08
N ARG A 228 7.36 21.00 8.69
CA ARG A 228 8.77 21.25 8.37
C ARG A 228 9.56 21.04 9.66
N SER A 229 10.33 19.96 9.74
CA SER A 229 11.43 19.86 10.70
C SER A 229 12.43 20.96 10.34
N GLY A 230 12.64 21.90 11.28
CA GLY A 230 13.71 22.90 11.21
C GLY A 230 15.08 22.30 11.44
#